data_AF-A0A5C6NBY0-F1
#
_entry.id   AF-A0A5C6NBY0-F1
#
_cell.length_a   1.000
_cell.length_b   1.000
_cell.length_c   1.000
_cell.angle_alpha   90.00
_cell.angle_beta   90.00
_cell.angle_gamma   90.00
#
_symmetry.space_group_name_H-M   'P 1'
#
loop_
_entity.id
_entity.type
_entity.pdbx_description
1 polymer ?
#
loop_
_entity_poly.entity_id
_entity_poly.type
_entity_poly.pdbx_seq_one_letter_code
_entity_poly.pdbx_strand_id
1 'polypeptide(L)'
;MTQEQFILASRSLHLQRGGGGTAYPAGLYGWRKRCVFFFLLLLLATMIVNLALTVWIMKVTNFSLAGMGNLRLGQDGIRLEGISEFFLPLYVNEIQSRGDNLLVLRSEKNVTINVRNEHGQLTSQLTVGPDVVEAQCQRLQVRSKEGGKVLFAADEEEVVMTSEKFTITGSEGAVFGRSVETPLIRSGASEDLRLESPTRTLSMEAPRGVEVSAEKGPLGVSGRKDLQLESTEGEILLDASAIRLGSLPLGVYAASPAREQAVFEVCVCPSGKVYLSPAKSSSTCQSVSNICLWS
;
A
#
# COMPACT_ATOMS: atom_id res chain seq x y z
N MET A 1 43.32 27.31 112.66
CA MET A 1 42.31 26.35 113.15
C MET A 1 42.64 25.02 112.47
N THR A 2 43.55 24.24 113.05
CA THR A 2 43.31 23.21 114.10
C THR A 2 42.58 21.99 113.51
N GLN A 3 43.31 20.93 113.11
CA GLN A 3 43.81 19.82 113.95
C GLN A 3 42.78 18.66 113.86
N GLU A 4 43.13 17.41 113.52
CA GLU A 4 43.84 16.42 114.36
C GLU A 4 44.55 15.32 113.53
N GLN A 5 45.73 14.88 114.02
CA GLN A 5 46.21 13.49 114.24
C GLN A 5 45.99 12.43 113.12
N PHE A 6 47.03 11.78 112.55
CA PHE A 6 47.78 10.62 113.10
C PHE A 6 48.81 10.13 112.02
N ILE A 7 49.84 9.27 112.17
CA ILE A 7 50.45 8.44 113.26
C ILE A 7 51.98 8.75 113.34
N LEU A 8 52.66 8.28 114.40
CA LEU A 8 54.11 8.32 114.68
C LEU A 8 55.03 7.44 113.80
N ALA A 9 56.33 7.70 113.97
CA ALA A 9 57.49 6.79 113.87
C ALA A 9 58.13 6.52 112.49
N SER A 10 58.95 7.50 112.06
CA SER A 10 60.10 7.26 111.20
C SER A 10 61.15 6.38 111.89
N ARG A 11 61.66 5.34 111.21
CA ARG A 11 62.97 4.76 111.50
C ARG A 11 63.77 4.56 110.21
N SER A 12 64.83 5.33 110.08
CA SER A 12 65.77 5.32 108.97
C SER A 12 66.76 4.16 109.06
N LEU A 13 67.13 3.60 107.90
CA LEU A 13 68.45 3.08 107.49
C LEU A 13 68.24 2.32 106.15
N HIS A 14 68.64 2.88 105.01
CA HIS A 14 70.02 2.86 104.50
C HIS A 14 70.42 1.49 103.89
N LEU A 15 70.14 1.30 102.60
CA LEU A 15 71.16 0.80 101.65
C LEU A 15 70.73 1.00 100.19
N GLN A 16 71.74 1.03 99.33
CA GLN A 16 71.68 1.53 97.97
C GLN A 16 71.78 0.36 96.97
N ARG A 17 71.12 0.52 95.81
CA ARG A 17 71.49 -0.06 94.49
C ARG A 17 71.07 -1.50 94.16
N GLY A 18 70.54 -1.66 92.94
CA GLY A 18 70.66 -2.91 92.17
C GLY A 18 69.35 -3.61 91.78
N GLY A 19 68.63 -3.09 90.77
CA GLY A 19 67.49 -3.79 90.18
C GLY A 19 67.17 -3.26 88.79
N GLY A 20 67.50 -4.03 87.74
CA GLY A 20 67.25 -3.63 86.36
C GLY A 20 65.77 -3.76 86.00
N GLY A 21 65.10 -2.62 85.76
CA GLY A 21 63.76 -2.60 85.17
C GLY A 21 63.84 -2.86 83.67
N THR A 22 63.42 -4.04 83.23
CA THR A 22 63.44 -4.42 81.81
C THR A 22 62.51 -3.55 80.97
N ALA A 23 63.08 -2.85 79.98
CA ALA A 23 62.31 -2.24 78.91
C ALA A 23 61.69 -3.35 78.06
N TYR A 24 60.37 -3.55 78.18
CA TYR A 24 59.63 -4.47 77.30
C TYR A 24 59.50 -3.84 75.90
N PRO A 25 60.05 -4.46 74.84
CA PRO A 25 59.96 -3.90 73.50
C PRO A 25 58.59 -4.20 72.88
N ALA A 26 57.94 -3.19 72.32
CA ALA A 26 56.73 -3.33 71.51
C ALA A 26 57.04 -3.93 70.12
N GLY A 27 57.56 -5.15 70.09
CA GLY A 27 57.88 -5.92 68.88
C GLY A 27 56.76 -6.89 68.49
N LEU A 28 56.65 -7.17 67.19
CA LEU A 28 55.85 -8.26 66.57
C LEU A 28 54.31 -8.17 66.51
N TYR A 29 53.60 -7.31 67.25
CA TYR A 29 52.14 -7.10 67.02
C TYR A 29 51.79 -5.98 66.02
N GLY A 30 52.80 -5.32 65.43
CA GLY A 30 52.62 -4.19 64.50
C GLY A 30 52.45 -4.57 63.02
N TRP A 31 53.16 -5.59 62.53
CA TRP A 31 53.22 -5.91 61.09
C TRP A 31 51.89 -6.44 60.53
N ARG A 32 51.20 -7.32 61.26
CA ARG A 32 49.87 -7.80 60.83
C ARG A 32 48.84 -6.66 60.73
N LYS A 33 48.83 -5.75 61.71
CA LYS A 33 47.97 -4.55 61.66
C LYS A 33 48.31 -3.66 60.45
N ARG A 34 49.59 -3.37 60.20
CA ARG A 34 50.03 -2.59 59.04
C ARG A 34 49.63 -3.25 57.71
N CYS A 35 49.73 -4.58 57.60
CA CYS A 35 49.31 -5.31 56.41
C CYS A 35 47.78 -5.23 56.20
N VAL A 36 46.98 -5.31 57.26
CA VAL A 36 45.52 -5.11 57.20
C VAL A 36 45.17 -3.67 56.81
N PHE A 37 45.83 -2.66 57.39
CA PHE A 37 45.61 -1.26 56.99
C PHE A 37 46.05 -0.98 55.54
N PHE A 38 47.14 -1.58 55.07
CA PHE A 38 47.56 -1.49 53.68
C PHE A 38 46.54 -2.14 52.73
N PHE A 39 46.01 -3.32 53.08
CA PHE A 39 44.96 -3.99 52.32
C PHE A 39 43.64 -3.21 52.30
N LEU A 40 43.23 -2.62 53.44
CA LEU A 40 42.08 -1.73 53.51
C LEU A 40 42.27 -0.44 52.68
N LEU A 41 43.48 0.13 52.68
CA LEU A 41 43.83 1.29 51.86
C LEU A 41 43.83 0.95 50.37
N LEU A 42 44.32 -0.24 49.99
CA LEU A 42 44.28 -0.74 48.62
C LEU A 42 42.83 -0.96 48.17
N LEU A 43 41.99 -1.60 49.00
CA LEU A 43 40.56 -1.74 48.75
C LEU A 43 39.87 -0.38 48.58
N LEU A 44 40.13 0.58 49.47
CA LEU A 44 39.60 1.94 49.37
C LEU A 44 40.04 2.63 48.07
N ALA A 45 41.32 2.49 47.70
CA ALA A 45 41.83 3.02 46.44
C ALA A 45 41.15 2.38 45.22
N THR A 46 40.98 1.05 45.20
CA THR A 46 40.23 0.38 44.12
C THR A 46 38.77 0.80 44.06
N MET A 47 38.12 1.03 45.20
CA MET A 47 36.75 1.57 45.26
C MET A 47 36.66 2.98 44.67
N ILE A 48 37.60 3.87 45.03
CA ILE A 48 37.68 5.24 44.49
C ILE A 48 37.95 5.21 42.98
N VAL A 49 38.86 4.36 42.51
CA VAL A 49 39.14 4.19 41.06
C VAL A 49 37.91 3.67 40.32
N ASN A 50 37.22 2.67 40.85
CA ASN A 50 36.00 2.13 40.25
C ASN A 50 34.86 3.17 40.22
N LEU A 51 34.71 3.97 41.28
CA LEU A 51 33.75 5.07 41.33
C LEU A 51 34.09 6.15 40.28
N ALA A 52 35.36 6.58 40.20
CA ALA A 52 35.83 7.56 39.22
C ALA A 52 35.66 7.06 37.78
N LEU A 53 35.98 5.78 37.51
CA LEU A 53 35.75 5.14 36.22
C LEU A 53 34.26 5.11 35.86
N THR A 54 33.39 4.79 36.82
CA THR A 54 31.93 4.76 36.61
C THR A 54 31.37 6.15 36.28
N VAL A 55 31.79 7.18 37.02
CA VAL A 55 31.41 8.59 36.74
C VAL A 55 31.96 9.06 35.40
N TRP A 56 33.19 8.67 35.05
CA TRP A 56 33.79 9.00 33.76
C TRP A 56 33.05 8.32 32.60
N ILE A 57 32.72 7.03 32.72
CA ILE A 57 31.92 6.29 31.73
C ILE A 57 30.58 7.01 31.52
N MET A 58 29.80 7.27 32.59
CA MET A 58 28.51 7.97 32.48
C MET A 58 28.63 9.34 31.78
N LYS A 59 29.72 10.09 32.05
CA LYS A 59 29.99 11.37 31.36
C LYS A 59 30.30 11.18 29.87
N VAL A 60 31.12 10.19 29.51
CA VAL A 60 31.54 9.93 28.11
C VAL A 60 30.40 9.37 27.27
N THR A 61 29.59 8.47 27.84
CA THR A 61 28.40 7.93 27.18
C THR A 61 27.21 8.90 27.21
N ASN A 62 27.40 10.11 27.78
CA ASN A 62 26.39 11.15 27.91
C ASN A 62 25.09 10.62 28.54
N PHE A 63 25.23 9.78 29.57
CA PHE A 63 24.11 9.35 30.40
C PHE A 63 23.73 10.48 31.35
N SER A 64 22.54 11.00 31.14
CA SER A 64 21.85 11.95 31.99
C SER A 64 20.70 11.26 32.70
N LEU A 65 20.23 11.83 33.82
CA LEU A 65 18.95 11.43 34.42
C LEU A 65 17.77 11.61 33.45
N ALA A 66 17.94 12.41 32.39
CA ALA A 66 16.97 12.60 31.31
C ALA A 66 17.16 11.66 30.10
N GLY A 67 18.15 10.75 30.09
CA GLY A 67 18.33 9.76 29.02
C GLY A 67 19.78 9.49 28.59
N MET A 68 19.95 8.71 27.51
CA MET A 68 21.23 8.20 27.01
C MET A 68 21.61 8.88 25.69
N GLY A 69 22.61 9.76 25.69
CA GLY A 69 23.05 10.47 24.49
C GLY A 69 21.93 11.29 23.86
N ASN A 70 21.56 10.94 22.62
CA ASN A 70 20.47 11.58 21.87
C ASN A 70 19.08 10.98 22.19
N LEU A 71 19.00 9.91 22.97
CA LEU A 71 17.74 9.36 23.47
C LEU A 71 17.36 10.09 24.77
N ARG A 72 16.21 10.76 24.78
CA ARG A 72 15.57 11.31 25.99
C ARG A 72 14.46 10.38 26.47
N LEU A 73 14.38 10.14 27.77
CA LEU A 73 13.22 9.51 28.40
C LEU A 73 12.26 10.61 28.87
N GLY A 74 11.07 10.65 28.26
CA GLY A 74 9.92 11.43 28.73
C GLY A 74 8.92 10.57 29.48
N GLN A 75 7.85 11.19 29.99
CA GLN A 75 6.72 10.46 30.58
C GLN A 75 5.91 9.74 29.49
N ASP A 76 5.85 10.33 28.28
CA ASP A 76 5.07 9.83 27.13
C ASP A 76 5.86 8.86 26.23
N GLY A 77 7.10 8.51 26.59
CA GLY A 77 7.93 7.55 25.84
C GLY A 77 9.38 8.02 25.59
N ILE A 78 10.00 7.41 24.58
CA ILE A 78 11.40 7.68 24.20
C ILE A 78 11.42 8.70 23.05
N ARG A 79 12.11 9.83 23.25
CA ARG A 79 12.24 10.91 22.27
C ARG A 79 13.67 10.97 21.73
N LEU A 80 13.82 10.90 20.42
CA LEU A 80 15.11 11.02 19.74
C LEU A 80 15.42 12.49 19.42
N GLU A 81 16.53 13.01 19.94
CA GLU A 81 17.00 14.37 19.74
C GLU A 81 18.39 14.39 19.08
N GLY A 82 18.40 14.25 17.75
CA GLY A 82 19.63 14.26 16.94
C GLY A 82 19.78 13.01 16.08
N ILE A 83 20.95 12.86 15.48
CA ILE A 83 21.30 11.69 14.67
C ILE A 83 21.62 10.52 15.60
N SER A 84 21.01 9.36 15.39
CA SER A 84 21.30 8.15 16.18
C SER A 84 21.29 6.92 15.28
N GLU A 85 22.18 5.99 15.57
CA GLU A 85 22.30 4.72 14.87
C GLU A 85 21.87 3.59 15.80
N PHE A 86 21.16 2.60 15.25
CA PHE A 86 20.66 1.46 16.00
C PHE A 86 21.24 0.19 15.38
N PHE A 87 22.01 -0.56 16.17
CA PHE A 87 22.66 -1.80 15.73
C PHE A 87 21.64 -2.96 15.53
N LEU A 88 20.48 -2.88 16.19
CA LEU A 88 19.42 -3.86 16.14
C LEU A 88 18.11 -3.21 15.66
N PRO A 89 17.14 -3.99 15.13
CA PRO A 89 15.83 -3.48 14.76
C PRO A 89 15.14 -2.77 15.92
N LEU A 90 14.50 -1.64 15.64
CA LEU A 90 13.66 -0.94 16.60
C LEU A 90 12.28 -1.61 16.69
N TYR A 91 11.87 -1.92 17.92
CA TYR A 91 10.52 -2.38 18.25
C TYR A 91 9.83 -1.27 19.02
N VAL A 92 8.73 -0.77 18.46
CA VAL A 92 7.99 0.40 18.93
C VAL A 92 6.52 0.21 18.66
N ASN A 93 5.66 0.64 19.59
CA ASN A 93 4.21 0.58 19.42
C ASN A 93 3.70 1.67 18.47
N GLU A 94 4.38 2.81 18.45
CA GLU A 94 4.02 3.96 17.62
C GLU A 94 5.28 4.74 17.21
N ILE A 95 5.26 5.33 16.02
CA ILE A 95 6.28 6.26 15.54
C ILE A 95 5.58 7.55 15.13
N GLN A 96 5.82 8.63 15.88
CA GLN A 96 5.31 9.96 15.57
C GLN A 96 6.44 10.91 15.17
N SER A 97 6.13 11.85 14.28
CA SER A 97 6.99 13.00 14.01
C SER A 97 6.83 14.06 15.11
N ARG A 98 7.77 15.00 15.21
CA ARG A 98 7.72 16.06 16.21
C ARG A 98 6.70 17.14 15.80
N GLY A 99 5.51 17.09 16.39
CA GLY A 99 4.39 17.98 16.04
C GLY A 99 3.88 17.71 14.62
N ASP A 100 3.33 18.72 13.96
CA ASP A 100 2.67 18.60 12.65
C ASP A 100 3.57 18.28 11.44
N ASN A 101 4.86 18.02 11.67
CA ASN A 101 5.85 17.76 10.63
C ASN A 101 5.70 16.36 10.02
N LEU A 102 6.10 16.19 8.75
CA LEU A 102 6.10 14.89 8.09
C LEU A 102 7.14 13.94 8.70
N LEU A 103 6.77 12.66 8.89
CA LEU A 103 7.73 11.59 9.14
C LEU A 103 8.35 11.18 7.79
N VAL A 104 9.64 11.42 7.61
CA VAL A 104 10.35 11.10 6.36
C VAL A 104 11.31 9.95 6.61
N LEU A 105 11.03 8.80 6.00
CA LEU A 105 11.95 7.67 5.94
C LEU A 105 12.70 7.72 4.61
N ARG A 106 14.04 7.76 4.65
CA ARG A 106 14.90 7.78 3.46
C ARG A 106 15.93 6.67 3.56
N SER A 107 16.09 5.91 2.48
CA SER A 107 17.02 4.79 2.39
C SER A 107 17.42 4.59 0.93
N GLU A 108 18.65 4.14 0.69
CA GLU A 108 19.13 3.67 -0.62
C GLU A 108 18.67 2.24 -0.96
N LYS A 109 18.09 1.55 0.04
CA LYS A 109 17.56 0.19 -0.03
C LYS A 109 16.09 0.18 0.41
N ASN A 110 15.40 -0.93 0.18
CA ASN A 110 14.00 -1.10 0.57
C ASN A 110 13.76 -0.77 2.05
N VAL A 111 12.71 -0.01 2.34
CA VAL A 111 12.23 0.27 3.70
C VAL A 111 11.10 -0.72 4.01
N THR A 112 11.32 -1.63 4.96
CA THR A 112 10.32 -2.62 5.37
C THR A 112 9.84 -2.36 6.81
N ILE A 113 8.55 -2.06 6.96
CA ILE A 113 7.85 -1.93 8.23
C ILE A 113 7.13 -3.25 8.51
N ASN A 114 7.40 -3.87 9.67
CA ASN A 114 6.83 -5.15 10.07
C ASN A 114 5.98 -4.97 11.33
N VAL A 115 4.66 -5.21 11.22
CA VAL A 115 3.74 -5.25 12.37
C VAL A 115 3.70 -6.67 12.91
N ARG A 116 3.78 -6.82 14.23
CA ARG A 116 3.76 -8.12 14.92
C ARG A 116 2.69 -8.14 16.01
N ASN A 117 2.15 -9.31 16.31
CA ASN A 117 1.27 -9.51 17.46
C ASN A 117 2.06 -9.70 18.77
N GLU A 118 1.36 -9.78 19.90
CA GLU A 118 1.91 -10.03 21.24
C GLU A 118 2.79 -11.30 21.33
N HIS A 119 2.58 -12.28 20.44
CA HIS A 119 3.38 -13.51 20.36
C HIS A 119 4.62 -13.37 19.45
N GLY A 120 4.90 -12.16 18.95
CA GLY A 120 6.02 -11.88 18.05
C GLY A 120 5.83 -12.33 16.60
N GLN A 121 4.66 -12.86 16.24
CA GLN A 121 4.35 -13.31 14.88
C GLN A 121 4.05 -12.12 13.97
N LEU A 122 4.53 -12.16 12.73
CA LEU A 122 4.26 -11.14 11.72
C LEU A 122 2.76 -11.17 11.34
N THR A 123 2.08 -10.03 11.47
CA THR A 123 0.66 -9.87 11.09
C THR A 123 0.48 -9.00 9.86
N SER A 124 1.40 -8.06 9.59
CA SER A 124 1.40 -7.24 8.38
C SER A 124 2.80 -6.74 8.04
N GLN A 125 3.06 -6.54 6.76
CA GLN A 125 4.31 -6.00 6.24
C GLN A 125 4.03 -4.93 5.17
N LEU A 126 4.75 -3.80 5.25
CA LEU A 126 4.78 -2.79 4.20
C LEU A 126 6.23 -2.62 3.76
N THR A 127 6.51 -2.91 2.49
CA THR A 127 7.84 -2.77 1.88
C THR A 127 7.79 -1.70 0.79
N VAL A 128 8.59 -0.65 0.95
CA VAL A 128 8.78 0.42 -0.04
C VAL A 128 10.15 0.21 -0.68
N GLY A 129 10.17 -0.28 -1.92
CA GLY A 129 11.36 -0.40 -2.76
C GLY A 129 11.56 0.81 -3.68
N PRO A 130 12.58 0.79 -4.55
CA PRO A 130 12.81 1.85 -5.54
C PRO A 130 11.70 1.90 -6.61
N ASP A 131 11.20 0.75 -7.06
CA ASP A 131 10.26 0.65 -8.18
C ASP A 131 8.82 0.30 -7.75
N VAL A 132 8.67 -0.33 -6.58
CA VAL A 132 7.43 -0.98 -6.12
C VAL A 132 7.17 -0.72 -4.65
N VAL A 133 5.89 -0.53 -4.29
CA VAL A 133 5.39 -0.56 -2.92
C VAL A 133 4.52 -1.80 -2.75
N GLU A 134 4.94 -2.71 -1.88
CA GLU A 134 4.23 -3.94 -1.54
C GLU A 134 3.63 -3.83 -0.13
N ALA A 135 2.33 -4.11 -0.01
CA ALA A 135 1.63 -4.18 1.27
C ALA A 135 1.00 -5.56 1.45
N GLN A 136 1.48 -6.31 2.44
CA GLN A 136 0.94 -7.59 2.87
C GLN A 136 0.18 -7.36 4.17
N CYS A 137 -1.13 -7.16 4.09
CA CYS A 137 -2.00 -6.90 5.23
C CYS A 137 -3.44 -7.28 4.89
N GLN A 138 -4.26 -7.56 5.91
CA GLN A 138 -5.70 -7.83 5.72
C GLN A 138 -6.44 -6.60 5.14
N ARG A 139 -5.98 -5.39 5.48
CA ARG A 139 -6.56 -4.13 5.00
C ARG A 139 -5.54 -3.00 5.01
N LEU A 140 -5.28 -2.41 3.84
CA LEU A 140 -4.52 -1.18 3.70
C LEU A 140 -5.49 0.01 3.64
N GLN A 141 -5.20 1.10 4.35
CA GLN A 141 -5.93 2.36 4.24
C GLN A 141 -4.97 3.55 4.19
N VAL A 142 -5.16 4.43 3.21
CA VAL A 142 -4.51 5.73 3.11
C VAL A 142 -5.56 6.80 3.36
N ARG A 143 -5.33 7.65 4.36
CA ARG A 143 -6.26 8.72 4.76
C ARG A 143 -5.62 10.09 4.58
N SER A 144 -6.44 11.08 4.25
CA SER A 144 -6.04 12.48 4.21
C SER A 144 -5.65 12.98 5.61
N LYS A 145 -4.57 13.75 5.72
CA LYS A 145 -4.24 14.49 6.95
C LYS A 145 -5.36 15.48 7.30
N GLU A 146 -5.92 16.13 6.29
CA GLU A 146 -7.04 17.06 6.43
C GLU A 146 -8.36 16.28 6.45
N GLY A 147 -9.02 16.26 7.60
CA GLY A 147 -10.35 15.68 7.80
C GLY A 147 -10.45 14.15 7.87
N GLY A 148 -9.34 13.41 7.78
CA GLY A 148 -9.32 11.95 7.96
C GLY A 148 -10.06 11.13 6.89
N LYS A 149 -10.50 11.77 5.79
CA LYS A 149 -11.16 11.12 4.65
C LYS A 149 -10.28 10.00 4.09
N VAL A 150 -10.85 8.81 3.89
CA VAL A 150 -10.18 7.70 3.19
C VAL A 150 -9.97 8.09 1.73
N LEU A 151 -8.71 8.09 1.28
CA LEU A 151 -8.33 8.36 -0.11
C LEU A 151 -8.25 7.05 -0.91
N PHE A 152 -7.71 6.01 -0.29
CA PHE A 152 -7.57 4.67 -0.83
C PHE A 152 -7.77 3.65 0.29
N ALA A 153 -8.50 2.58 0.03
CA ALA A 153 -8.54 1.39 0.86
C ALA A 153 -8.50 0.14 -0.03
N ALA A 154 -7.83 -0.90 0.44
CA ALA A 154 -7.82 -2.22 -0.22
C ALA A 154 -7.84 -3.31 0.86
N ASP A 155 -8.71 -4.30 0.67
CA ASP A 155 -8.79 -5.54 1.45
C ASP A 155 -9.06 -6.73 0.50
N GLU A 156 -9.40 -7.90 1.05
CA GLU A 156 -9.65 -9.11 0.26
C GLU A 156 -10.94 -9.05 -0.58
N GLU A 157 -11.88 -8.16 -0.24
CA GLU A 157 -13.20 -8.06 -0.89
C GLU A 157 -13.27 -6.90 -1.88
N GLU A 158 -12.76 -5.71 -1.50
CA GLU A 158 -12.89 -4.49 -2.30
C GLU A 158 -11.63 -3.61 -2.35
N VAL A 159 -11.53 -2.81 -3.41
CA VAL A 159 -10.60 -1.69 -3.53
C VAL A 159 -11.42 -0.42 -3.70
N VAL A 160 -11.46 0.39 -2.64
CA VAL A 160 -12.22 1.65 -2.59
C VAL A 160 -11.27 2.82 -2.82
N MET A 161 -11.63 3.70 -3.74
CA MET A 161 -10.86 4.90 -4.03
C MET A 161 -11.76 6.14 -4.04
N THR A 162 -11.42 7.13 -3.22
CA THR A 162 -12.24 8.33 -2.99
C THR A 162 -11.50 9.63 -3.39
N SER A 163 -10.36 9.49 -4.07
CA SER A 163 -9.64 10.59 -4.72
C SER A 163 -10.39 11.05 -5.98
N GLU A 164 -10.44 12.37 -6.22
CA GLU A 164 -11.14 12.96 -7.37
C GLU A 164 -10.54 12.57 -8.73
N LYS A 165 -9.25 12.22 -8.76
CA LYS A 165 -8.55 11.80 -9.97
C LYS A 165 -7.65 10.62 -9.68
N PHE A 166 -7.99 9.47 -10.27
CA PHE A 166 -7.08 8.34 -10.43
C PHE A 166 -6.49 8.36 -11.84
N THR A 167 -5.26 7.91 -12.01
CA THR A 167 -4.61 7.80 -13.33
C THR A 167 -3.69 6.60 -13.30
N ILE A 168 -3.93 5.67 -14.23
CA ILE A 168 -3.21 4.42 -14.33
C ILE A 168 -2.13 4.62 -15.40
N THR A 169 -0.87 4.63 -14.98
CA THR A 169 0.28 4.95 -15.84
C THR A 169 1.05 3.72 -16.32
N GLY A 170 0.59 2.52 -15.98
CA GLY A 170 1.20 1.26 -16.44
C GLY A 170 0.93 1.01 -17.93
N SER A 171 1.90 0.44 -18.65
CA SER A 171 1.78 0.11 -20.08
C SER A 171 0.63 -0.83 -20.40
N GLU A 172 0.35 -1.78 -19.49
CA GLU A 172 -0.72 -2.76 -19.59
C GLU A 172 -2.10 -2.20 -19.20
N GLY A 173 -2.18 -0.93 -18.81
CA GLY A 173 -3.41 -0.30 -18.34
C GLY A 173 -3.95 -0.95 -17.06
N ALA A 174 -5.22 -1.34 -17.09
CA ALA A 174 -5.96 -1.86 -15.95
C ALA A 174 -6.71 -3.16 -16.32
N VAL A 175 -6.54 -4.21 -15.51
CA VAL A 175 -7.26 -5.47 -15.67
C VAL A 175 -8.37 -5.56 -14.62
N PHE A 176 -9.62 -5.50 -15.07
CA PHE A 176 -10.78 -5.68 -14.21
C PHE A 176 -11.27 -7.13 -14.31
N GLY A 177 -11.14 -7.89 -13.22
CA GLY A 177 -11.55 -9.30 -13.18
C GLY A 177 -13.06 -9.54 -13.08
N ARG A 178 -13.86 -8.46 -12.99
CA ARG A 178 -15.33 -8.43 -12.86
C ARG A 178 -15.88 -7.21 -13.60
N SER A 179 -17.15 -6.90 -13.41
CA SER A 179 -17.82 -5.71 -13.96
C SER A 179 -17.19 -4.40 -13.50
N VAL A 180 -17.22 -3.38 -14.36
CA VAL A 180 -16.91 -1.99 -14.06
C VAL A 180 -18.17 -1.16 -14.25
N GLU A 181 -18.59 -0.42 -13.22
CA GLU A 181 -19.68 0.53 -13.32
C GLU A 181 -19.11 1.95 -13.50
N THR A 182 -19.58 2.66 -14.53
CA THR A 182 -19.18 4.04 -14.81
C THR A 182 -20.29 4.78 -15.56
N PRO A 183 -20.57 6.05 -15.24
CA PRO A 183 -21.57 6.85 -15.95
C PRO A 183 -21.12 7.30 -17.34
N LEU A 184 -19.81 7.28 -17.63
CA LEU A 184 -19.26 7.72 -18.92
C LEU A 184 -17.96 6.99 -19.24
N ILE A 185 -17.85 6.51 -20.48
CA ILE A 185 -16.61 6.02 -21.09
C ILE A 185 -16.27 6.96 -22.24
N ARG A 186 -15.05 7.49 -22.27
CA ARG A 186 -14.54 8.38 -23.33
C ARG A 186 -13.04 8.16 -23.52
N SER A 187 -12.53 8.31 -24.74
CA SER A 187 -11.11 8.33 -25.02
C SER A 187 -10.48 9.71 -24.78
N GLY A 188 -9.15 9.79 -24.87
CA GLY A 188 -8.42 11.05 -24.93
C GLY A 188 -8.68 11.82 -26.23
N ALA A 189 -8.35 13.12 -26.26
CA ALA A 189 -8.64 14.03 -27.38
C ALA A 189 -7.88 13.71 -28.69
N SER A 190 -7.08 12.65 -28.74
CA SER A 190 -6.33 12.18 -29.91
C SER A 190 -6.21 10.65 -29.96
N GLU A 191 -7.11 9.95 -29.27
CA GLU A 191 -7.14 8.49 -29.17
C GLU A 191 -8.55 7.98 -29.50
N ASP A 192 -8.63 6.82 -30.14
CA ASP A 192 -9.91 6.17 -30.47
C ASP A 192 -10.42 5.37 -29.27
N LEU A 193 -11.71 5.49 -28.95
CA LEU A 193 -12.35 4.61 -27.98
C LEU A 193 -12.63 3.25 -28.64
N ARG A 194 -11.77 2.27 -28.38
CA ARG A 194 -11.89 0.90 -28.90
C ARG A 194 -12.45 -0.05 -27.84
N LEU A 195 -13.62 -0.62 -28.12
CA LEU A 195 -14.19 -1.73 -27.37
C LEU A 195 -14.00 -3.01 -28.20
N GLU A 196 -13.29 -4.01 -27.69
CA GLU A 196 -13.01 -5.24 -28.44
C GLU A 196 -13.07 -6.50 -27.58
N SER A 197 -13.41 -7.62 -28.23
CA SER A 197 -13.42 -8.96 -27.64
C SER A 197 -12.69 -9.91 -28.60
N PRO A 198 -11.36 -10.07 -28.49
CA PRO A 198 -10.57 -10.81 -29.47
C PRO A 198 -10.90 -12.31 -29.57
N THR A 199 -11.45 -12.89 -28.49
CA THR A 199 -11.66 -14.34 -28.34
C THR A 199 -13.12 -14.77 -28.33
N ARG A 200 -14.07 -13.84 -28.17
CA ARG A 200 -15.48 -14.10 -27.92
C ARG A 200 -16.36 -13.02 -28.57
N THR A 201 -17.56 -12.81 -28.04
CA THR A 201 -18.49 -11.76 -28.43
C THR A 201 -18.26 -10.48 -27.63
N LEU A 202 -18.70 -9.36 -28.19
CA LEU A 202 -18.96 -8.10 -27.48
C LEU A 202 -20.48 -7.89 -27.56
N SER A 203 -21.18 -7.85 -26.42
CA SER A 203 -22.60 -7.52 -26.36
C SER A 203 -22.81 -6.13 -25.74
N MET A 204 -23.86 -5.44 -26.19
CA MET A 204 -24.27 -4.14 -25.69
C MET A 204 -25.79 -4.19 -25.52
N GLU A 205 -26.24 -4.18 -24.26
CA GLU A 205 -27.63 -4.40 -23.87
C GLU A 205 -28.06 -3.28 -22.92
N ALA A 206 -29.25 -2.73 -23.12
CA ALA A 206 -29.76 -1.62 -22.31
C ALA A 206 -31.28 -1.71 -22.14
N PRO A 207 -31.83 -1.55 -20.90
CA PRO A 207 -33.26 -1.71 -20.64
C PRO A 207 -34.17 -0.69 -21.36
N ARG A 208 -33.62 0.45 -21.78
CA ARG A 208 -34.32 1.52 -22.51
C ARG A 208 -33.92 1.61 -23.98
N GLY A 209 -33.25 0.59 -24.51
CA GLY A 209 -32.66 0.58 -25.85
C GLY A 209 -31.24 1.16 -25.88
N VAL A 210 -30.53 0.86 -26.97
CA VAL A 210 -29.17 1.32 -27.26
C VAL A 210 -29.24 2.27 -28.44
N GLU A 211 -28.76 3.51 -28.26
CA GLU A 211 -28.60 4.47 -29.36
C GLU A 211 -27.13 4.49 -29.82
N VAL A 212 -26.91 4.35 -31.13
CA VAL A 212 -25.58 4.47 -31.74
C VAL A 212 -25.65 5.54 -32.82
N SER A 213 -25.05 6.69 -32.54
CA SER A 213 -25.05 7.86 -33.44
C SER A 213 -23.63 8.37 -33.67
N ALA A 214 -23.41 8.99 -34.84
CA ALA A 214 -22.15 9.61 -35.22
C ALA A 214 -22.42 11.06 -35.65
N GLU A 215 -22.22 12.02 -34.74
CA GLU A 215 -22.43 13.46 -35.04
C GLU A 215 -21.54 13.95 -36.19
N LYS A 216 -20.36 13.34 -36.36
CA LYS A 216 -19.35 13.71 -37.35
C LYS A 216 -18.73 12.45 -37.95
N GLY A 217 -18.78 12.34 -39.27
CA GLY A 217 -18.24 11.20 -40.01
C GLY A 217 -19.23 10.06 -40.20
N PRO A 218 -18.83 8.99 -40.93
CA PRO A 218 -19.69 7.86 -41.23
C PRO A 218 -19.76 6.86 -40.08
N LEU A 219 -20.96 6.32 -39.81
CA LEU A 219 -21.12 5.10 -39.02
C LEU A 219 -20.95 3.89 -39.95
N GLY A 220 -19.92 3.07 -39.71
CA GLY A 220 -19.64 1.87 -40.50
C GLY A 220 -19.86 0.60 -39.69
N VAL A 221 -20.72 -0.30 -40.18
CA VAL A 221 -20.93 -1.65 -39.64
C VAL A 221 -20.44 -2.66 -40.70
N SER A 222 -19.60 -3.60 -40.30
CA SER A 222 -19.07 -4.64 -41.20
C SER A 222 -18.91 -5.98 -40.48
N GLY A 223 -19.12 -7.07 -41.21
CA GLY A 223 -19.01 -8.44 -40.71
C GLY A 223 -18.28 -9.33 -41.70
N ARG A 224 -17.62 -10.39 -41.19
CA ARG A 224 -17.00 -11.46 -42.00
C ARG A 224 -17.98 -12.60 -42.36
N LYS A 225 -19.12 -12.63 -41.67
CA LYS A 225 -20.24 -13.55 -41.87
C LYS A 225 -21.50 -12.69 -42.04
N ASP A 226 -22.66 -13.27 -41.80
CA ASP A 226 -23.95 -12.60 -41.88
C ASP A 226 -24.06 -11.44 -40.89
N LEU A 227 -24.65 -10.33 -41.34
CA LEU A 227 -25.13 -9.24 -40.50
C LEU A 227 -26.64 -9.38 -40.39
N GLN A 228 -27.14 -9.68 -39.19
CA GLN A 228 -28.57 -9.84 -38.92
C GLN A 228 -29.10 -8.55 -38.27
N LEU A 229 -30.13 -7.98 -38.87
CA LEU A 229 -30.91 -6.86 -38.32
C LEU A 229 -32.33 -7.37 -38.14
N GLU A 230 -32.77 -7.49 -36.89
CA GLU A 230 -34.06 -8.07 -36.51
C GLU A 230 -34.80 -7.11 -35.58
N SER A 231 -36.12 -7.04 -35.73
CA SER A 231 -37.03 -6.30 -34.85
C SER A 231 -38.21 -7.21 -34.54
N THR A 232 -38.45 -7.45 -33.25
CA THR A 232 -39.46 -8.42 -32.78
C THR A 232 -40.87 -7.83 -32.72
N GLU A 233 -41.00 -6.56 -32.34
CA GLU A 233 -42.29 -5.87 -32.14
C GLU A 233 -42.45 -4.59 -32.98
N GLY A 234 -41.33 -4.00 -33.43
CA GLY A 234 -41.31 -2.73 -34.20
C GLY A 234 -40.90 -2.92 -35.66
N GLU A 235 -40.67 -1.82 -36.36
CA GLU A 235 -40.19 -1.81 -37.74
C GLU A 235 -38.70 -1.42 -37.86
N ILE A 236 -38.06 -1.79 -38.96
CA ILE A 236 -36.69 -1.35 -39.30
C ILE A 236 -36.80 -0.23 -40.33
N LEU A 237 -36.65 1.02 -39.89
CA LEU A 237 -36.65 2.19 -40.75
C LEU A 237 -35.23 2.46 -41.28
N LEU A 238 -35.09 2.50 -42.61
CA LEU A 238 -33.88 2.94 -43.30
C LEU A 238 -34.19 4.26 -44.01
N ASP A 239 -34.07 5.38 -43.31
CA ASP A 239 -34.28 6.72 -43.88
C ASP A 239 -32.96 7.26 -44.46
N ALA A 240 -32.85 7.26 -45.79
CA ALA A 240 -31.70 7.76 -46.52
C ALA A 240 -32.08 8.15 -47.95
N SER A 241 -31.35 9.10 -48.54
CA SER A 241 -31.52 9.51 -49.95
C SER A 241 -31.18 8.41 -50.97
N ALA A 242 -30.37 7.42 -50.59
CA ALA A 242 -30.07 6.25 -51.40
C ALA A 242 -29.65 5.05 -50.52
N ILE A 243 -30.35 3.92 -50.67
CA ILE A 243 -29.96 2.63 -50.08
C ILE A 243 -29.38 1.76 -51.19
N ARG A 244 -28.21 1.14 -50.96
CA ARG A 244 -27.52 0.33 -51.97
C ARG A 244 -27.22 -1.07 -51.44
N LEU A 245 -27.86 -2.07 -52.03
CA LEU A 245 -27.56 -3.49 -51.80
C LEU A 245 -26.54 -3.94 -52.86
N GLY A 246 -25.26 -3.90 -52.49
CA GLY A 246 -24.16 -4.29 -53.37
C GLY A 246 -24.04 -5.81 -53.54
N SER A 247 -23.45 -6.24 -54.67
CA SER A 247 -23.10 -7.64 -54.95
C SER A 247 -24.24 -8.66 -54.83
N LEU A 248 -25.50 -8.23 -54.99
CA LEU A 248 -26.61 -9.16 -55.19
C LEU A 248 -26.36 -10.00 -56.45
N PRO A 249 -26.59 -11.34 -56.41
CA PRO A 249 -26.37 -12.19 -57.57
C PRO A 249 -27.34 -11.79 -58.70
N LEU A 250 -26.78 -11.30 -59.81
CA LEU A 250 -27.55 -10.96 -61.00
C LEU A 250 -28.02 -12.24 -61.69
N GLY A 251 -29.31 -12.32 -62.00
CA GLY A 251 -29.87 -13.42 -62.78
C GLY A 251 -29.24 -13.47 -64.17
N VAL A 252 -28.64 -14.62 -64.52
CA VAL A 252 -28.03 -14.83 -65.85
C VAL A 252 -29.06 -15.46 -66.77
N TYR A 253 -29.28 -14.87 -67.95
CA TYR A 253 -30.20 -15.41 -68.95
C TYR A 253 -29.65 -16.73 -69.52
N ALA A 254 -30.27 -17.85 -69.17
CA ALA A 254 -29.97 -19.16 -69.73
C ALA A 254 -30.68 -19.34 -71.09
N ALA A 255 -29.92 -19.33 -72.19
CA ALA A 255 -30.46 -19.48 -73.54
C ALA A 255 -30.91 -20.92 -73.89
N SER A 256 -30.84 -21.87 -72.96
CA SER A 256 -31.22 -23.27 -73.14
C SER A 256 -32.27 -23.71 -72.09
N PRO A 257 -33.32 -24.46 -72.49
CA PRO A 257 -34.36 -24.94 -71.57
C PRO A 257 -33.88 -26.16 -70.76
N ALA A 258 -32.81 -25.97 -69.99
CA ALA A 258 -32.14 -27.02 -69.22
C ALA A 258 -32.43 -26.88 -67.72
N ARG A 259 -33.60 -27.40 -67.31
CA ARG A 259 -34.21 -27.37 -65.97
C ARG A 259 -34.68 -25.98 -65.51
N GLU A 260 -35.84 -25.97 -64.86
CA GLU A 260 -36.43 -24.80 -64.22
C GLU A 260 -35.52 -24.31 -63.09
N GLN A 261 -34.73 -23.28 -63.36
CA GLN A 261 -34.07 -22.51 -62.33
C GLN A 261 -35.11 -21.56 -61.75
N ALA A 262 -35.42 -21.71 -60.46
CA ALA A 262 -36.35 -20.84 -59.74
C ALA A 262 -35.70 -19.47 -59.49
N VAL A 263 -35.65 -18.65 -60.56
CA VAL A 263 -35.20 -17.26 -60.52
C VAL A 263 -36.37 -16.39 -60.07
N PHE A 264 -36.13 -15.54 -59.09
CA PHE A 264 -37.14 -14.63 -58.53
C PHE A 264 -36.70 -13.18 -58.70
N GLU A 265 -37.65 -12.32 -59.05
CA GLU A 265 -37.54 -10.86 -58.95
C GLU A 265 -37.85 -10.45 -57.51
N VAL A 266 -37.06 -9.52 -56.96
CA VAL A 266 -37.31 -8.88 -55.66
C VAL A 266 -38.05 -7.58 -55.92
N CYS A 267 -39.34 -7.55 -55.58
CA CYS A 267 -40.24 -6.43 -55.83
C CYS A 267 -40.42 -5.59 -54.56
N VAL A 268 -40.35 -4.27 -54.68
CA VAL A 268 -40.55 -3.33 -53.56
C VAL A 268 -41.84 -2.53 -53.78
N CYS A 269 -42.74 -2.60 -52.80
CA CYS A 269 -44.01 -1.89 -52.82
C CYS A 269 -43.84 -0.39 -52.51
N PRO A 270 -44.78 0.48 -52.96
CA PRO A 270 -44.91 1.84 -52.44
C PRO A 270 -45.12 1.91 -50.92
N SER A 271 -45.58 0.82 -50.30
CA SER A 271 -45.72 0.63 -48.85
C SER A 271 -44.45 0.10 -48.15
N GLY A 272 -43.30 0.07 -48.82
CA GLY A 272 -42.03 -0.42 -48.27
C GLY A 272 -41.91 -1.94 -48.14
N LYS A 273 -43.01 -2.69 -48.25
CA LYS A 273 -42.99 -4.16 -48.24
C LYS A 273 -42.17 -4.72 -49.41
N VAL A 274 -41.30 -5.68 -49.12
CA VAL A 274 -40.51 -6.41 -50.11
C VAL A 274 -41.11 -7.80 -50.31
N TYR A 275 -41.27 -8.25 -51.54
CA TYR A 275 -41.79 -9.57 -51.87
C TYR A 275 -41.04 -10.23 -53.04
N LEU A 276 -41.12 -11.57 -53.11
CA LEU A 276 -40.55 -12.36 -54.20
C LEU A 276 -41.62 -12.60 -55.27
N SER A 277 -41.23 -12.46 -56.54
CA SER A 277 -42.08 -12.69 -57.70
C SER A 277 -41.37 -13.63 -58.69
N PRO A 278 -42.06 -14.58 -59.37
CA PRO A 278 -41.40 -15.44 -60.35
C PRO A 278 -40.85 -14.64 -61.53
N ALA A 279 -39.58 -14.80 -61.88
CA ALA A 279 -38.99 -14.08 -63.02
C ALA A 279 -39.56 -14.62 -64.35
N LYS A 280 -39.99 -13.72 -65.23
CA LYS A 280 -40.48 -14.03 -66.59
C LYS A 280 -39.74 -13.16 -67.61
N SER A 281 -40.13 -13.22 -68.88
CA SER A 281 -39.58 -12.39 -69.97
C SER A 281 -39.82 -10.88 -69.81
N SER A 282 -40.71 -10.49 -68.90
CA SER A 282 -41.00 -9.12 -68.49
C SER A 282 -41.15 -9.08 -66.98
N SER A 283 -40.88 -7.95 -66.34
CA SER A 283 -41.03 -7.84 -64.89
C SER A 283 -42.45 -8.18 -64.45
N THR A 284 -42.54 -9.01 -63.42
CA THR A 284 -43.78 -9.53 -62.85
C THR A 284 -44.21 -8.79 -61.59
N CYS A 285 -43.42 -7.81 -61.14
CA CYS A 285 -43.74 -6.92 -60.04
C CYS A 285 -44.96 -6.04 -60.37
N GLN A 286 -46.09 -6.28 -59.70
CA GLN A 286 -47.28 -5.42 -59.80
C GLN A 286 -47.68 -4.81 -58.46
N SER A 287 -48.29 -3.63 -58.53
CA SER A 287 -48.85 -2.90 -57.39
C SER A 287 -50.18 -2.30 -57.81
N VAL A 288 -51.27 -2.88 -57.33
CA VAL A 288 -52.64 -2.43 -57.61
C VAL A 288 -53.24 -1.90 -56.31
N SER A 289 -53.55 -0.61 -56.26
CA SER A 289 -54.19 0.02 -55.08
C SER A 289 -53.47 -0.23 -53.74
N ASN A 290 -52.14 -0.10 -53.72
CA ASN A 290 -51.24 -0.42 -52.58
C ASN A 290 -51.21 -1.91 -52.15
N ILE A 291 -51.88 -2.81 -52.88
CA ILE A 291 -51.79 -4.25 -52.71
C ILE A 291 -50.77 -4.77 -53.74
N CYS A 292 -49.73 -5.43 -53.24
CA CYS A 292 -48.68 -6.02 -54.05
C CYS A 292 -48.97 -7.48 -54.35
N LEU A 293 -48.95 -7.82 -55.64
CA LEU A 293 -49.22 -9.14 -56.18
C LEU A 293 -48.29 -9.37 -57.38
N TRP A 294 -48.10 -10.63 -57.75
CA TRP A 294 -47.40 -11.02 -58.96
C TRP A 294 -48.37 -11.63 -59.97
N SER A 295 -48.03 -11.55 -61.27
CA SER A 295 -48.84 -12.09 -62.39
C SER A 295 -48.07 -13.08 -63.24
#